data_AF-A0A8B6D7T5-F1
#
_entry.id   AF-A0A8B6D7T5-F1
#
_cell.length_a   1.000
_cell.length_b   1.000
_cell.length_c   1.000
_cell.angle_alpha   90.00
_cell.angle_beta   90.00
_cell.angle_gamma   90.00
#
_symmetry.space_group_name_H-M   'P 1'
#
loop_
_entity.id
_entity.type
_entity.pdbx_description
1 polymer ?
#
loop_
_entity_poly.entity_id
_entity_poly.type
_entity_poly.pdbx_seq_one_letter_code
_entity_poly.pdbx_strand_id
1 'polypeptide(L)' 'TNHRGLIDGVILGDSGYACRPYLLTPYANPTERHQQRFNGCHASTRSVIERTFGILKRRFHVLHSEVYLY' A
#
# COMPACT_ATOMS: atom_id res chain seq x y z
N THR A 1 20.24 -5.20 14.39
CA THR A 1 20.60 -6.17 13.33
C THR A 1 20.51 -5.44 12.00
N ASN A 2 21.64 -5.30 11.29
CA ASN A 2 21.77 -4.49 10.07
C ASN A 2 20.79 -4.93 8.97
N HIS A 3 20.01 -4.02 8.40
CA HIS A 3 19.22 -4.24 7.17
C HIS A 3 19.81 -3.41 6.05
N ARG A 4 21.05 -3.74 5.67
CA ARG A 4 21.69 -3.19 4.47
C ARG A 4 21.27 -4.05 3.28
N GLY A 5 20.11 -3.72 2.72
CA GLY A 5 19.54 -4.39 1.56
C GLY A 5 18.53 -3.50 0.83
N LEU A 6 19.06 -2.66 -0.06
CA LEU A 6 18.42 -2.22 -1.30
C LEU A 6 17.20 -1.26 -1.27
N ILE A 7 17.18 -0.25 -0.38
CA ILE A 7 16.66 1.14 -0.52
C ILE A 7 16.44 1.71 0.89
N ASP A 8 16.87 2.94 1.18
CA ASP A 8 16.35 3.69 2.34
C ASP A 8 14.90 4.06 2.02
N GLY A 9 13.98 3.16 2.32
CA GLY A 9 12.58 3.26 1.95
C GLY A 9 11.65 2.74 3.02
N VAL A 10 10.43 3.24 3.00
CA VAL A 10 9.33 2.80 3.86
C VAL A 10 8.32 2.03 3.02
N ILE A 11 7.75 0.98 3.62
CA ILE A 11 6.69 0.21 2.99
C ILE A 11 5.38 1.00 3.12
N LEU A 12 4.57 0.98 2.06
CA LEU A 12 3.22 1.54 2.10
C LEU A 12 2.22 0.45 2.51
N GLY A 13 1.68 0.63 3.70
CA GLY A 13 0.68 -0.22 4.30
C GLY A 13 -0.72 0.33 4.09
N ASP A 14 -1.65 -0.58 4.22
CA ASP A 14 -3.08 -0.39 4.30
C ASP A 14 -3.51 0.27 5.64
N SER A 15 -4.72 0.84 5.71
CA SER A 15 -5.30 1.38 6.95
C SER A 15 -5.52 0.34 8.07
N GLY A 16 -5.51 -0.95 7.74
CA GLY A 16 -5.63 -2.07 8.69
C GLY A 16 -4.37 -2.32 9.51
N TYR A 17 -3.21 -1.79 9.10
CA TYR A 17 -1.97 -1.90 9.88
C TYR A 17 -1.72 -0.69 10.77
N ALA A 18 -0.99 -0.92 11.86
CA ALA A 18 -0.39 0.15 12.63
C ALA A 18 0.76 0.79 11.85
N CYS A 19 0.85 2.11 11.89
CA CYS A 19 2.00 2.85 11.36
C CYS A 19 3.27 2.50 12.17
N ARG A 20 4.38 2.22 11.47
CA ARG A 20 5.69 1.86 12.03
C ARG A 20 6.80 2.66 11.32
N PRO A 21 8.02 2.75 11.90
CA PRO A 21 9.15 3.42 11.25
C PRO A 21 9.49 2.91 9.84
N TYR A 22 9.09 1.68 9.52
CA TYR A 22 9.28 1.03 8.23
C TYR A 22 7.97 0.81 7.44
N LEU A 23 6.81 1.20 7.98
CA LEU A 23 5.49 0.96 7.39
C LEU A 23 4.60 2.20 7.58
N LEU A 24 4.37 2.95 6.51
CA LEU A 24 3.46 4.09 6.52
C LEU A 24 2.06 3.65 6.13
N THR A 25 1.06 4.11 6.87
CA THR A 25 -0.35 3.85 6.57
C THR A 25 -1.09 5.19 6.33
N PRO A 26 -2.21 5.20 5.58
CA PRO A 26 -3.01 6.39 5.39
C PRO A 26 -3.43 7.04 6.71
N TYR A 27 -3.47 8.36 6.75
CA TYR A 27 -4.05 9.09 7.87
C TYR A 27 -5.54 8.77 7.96
N ALA A 28 -6.02 8.29 9.12
CA ALA A 28 -7.42 7.95 9.30
C ALA A 28 -8.35 9.18 9.19
N ASN A 29 -7.93 10.32 9.76
CA ASN A 29 -8.68 11.58 9.74
C ASN A 29 -7.76 12.73 9.28
N PRO A 30 -7.53 12.90 7.97
CA PRO A 30 -6.60 13.89 7.45
C PRO A 30 -7.19 15.31 7.53
N THR A 31 -6.72 16.11 8.48
CA THR A 31 -7.13 17.51 8.66
C THR A 31 -6.19 18.49 7.97
N GLU A 32 -4.92 18.13 7.84
CA GLU A 32 -3.90 18.98 7.25
C GLU A 32 -3.69 18.70 5.75
N ARG A 33 -3.34 19.75 4.99
CA ARG A 33 -3.12 19.65 3.54
C ARG A 33 -2.08 18.59 3.16
N HIS A 34 -1.04 18.43 3.97
CA HIS A 34 0.02 17.45 3.70
C HIS A 34 -0.49 16.00 3.89
N GLN A 35 -1.36 15.77 4.86
CA GLN A 35 -1.99 14.47 5.12
C GLN A 35 -2.95 14.09 3.98
N GLN A 36 -3.76 15.06 3.52
CA GLN A 36 -4.66 14.86 2.38
C GLN A 36 -3.89 14.55 1.10
N ARG A 37 -2.79 15.27 0.84
CA ARG A 37 -1.91 15.00 -0.31
C ARG A 37 -1.30 13.61 -0.23
N PHE A 38 -0.81 13.22 0.94
CA PHE A 38 -0.26 11.88 1.16
C PHE A 38 -1.32 10.81 0.87
N ASN A 39 -2.50 10.88 1.51
CA ASN A 39 -3.59 9.92 1.29
C ASN A 39 -4.03 9.87 -0.19
N GLY A 40 -4.10 11.02 -0.86
CA GLY A 40 -4.44 11.09 -2.29
C GLY A 40 -3.42 10.37 -3.18
N CYS A 41 -2.12 10.62 -2.97
CA CYS A 41 -1.06 9.91 -3.67
C CYS A 41 -1.10 8.40 -3.35
N HIS A 42 -1.26 8.04 -2.08
CA HIS A 42 -1.33 6.65 -1.62
C HIS A 42 -2.49 5.89 -2.27
N ALA A 43 -3.68 6.48 -2.32
CA ALA A 43 -4.87 5.90 -2.96
C ALA A 43 -4.69 5.72 -4.48
N SER A 44 -4.06 6.70 -5.14
CA SER A 44 -3.76 6.62 -6.57
C SER A 44 -2.79 5.47 -6.89
N THR A 45 -1.71 5.35 -6.12
CA THR A 45 -0.76 4.24 -6.25
C THR A 45 -1.44 2.90 -6.02
N ARG A 46 -2.25 2.77 -4.96
CA ARG A 46 -3.00 1.54 -4.66
C ARG A 46 -3.94 1.14 -5.80
N SER A 47 -4.66 2.10 -6.37
CA SER A 47 -5.58 1.85 -7.50
C SER A 47 -4.86 1.20 -8.70
N VAL A 48 -3.62 1.61 -8.99
CA VAL A 48 -2.82 1.01 -10.07
C VAL A 48 -2.45 -0.45 -9.76
N ILE A 49 -2.02 -0.71 -8.53
CA ILE A 49 -1.63 -2.04 -8.07
C ILE A 49 -2.84 -2.99 -8.04
N GLU A 50 -3.97 -2.55 -7.50
CA GLU A 50 -5.21 -3.35 -7.46
C GLU A 50 -5.71 -3.69 -8.87
N ARG A 51 -5.70 -2.73 -9.81
CA ARG A 51 -6.05 -2.99 -11.21
C ARG A 51 -5.10 -4.00 -11.85
N THR A 52 -3.80 -3.88 -11.58
CA THR A 52 -2.78 -4.82 -12.06
C THR A 52 -3.05 -6.22 -11.54
N PHE A 53 -3.31 -6.37 -10.23
CA PHE A 53 -3.69 -7.66 -9.65
C PHE A 53 -5.01 -8.18 -10.23
N GLY A 54 -6.00 -7.33 -10.47
CA GLY A 54 -7.25 -7.73 -11.14
C GLY A 54 -7.03 -8.28 -12.55
N ILE A 55 -6.07 -7.72 -13.31
CA ILE A 55 -5.67 -8.27 -14.61
C ILE A 55 -4.96 -9.62 -14.43
N LEU A 56 -4.03 -9.72 -13.48
CA LEU A 56 -3.29 -10.97 -13.23
C LEU A 56 -4.20 -12.10 -12.79
N LYS A 57 -5.16 -11.84 -11.88
CA LYS A 57 -6.15 -12.83 -11.41
C LYS A 57 -7.06 -13.33 -12.54
N ARG A 58 -7.45 -12.45 -13.47
CA ARG A 58 -8.23 -12.84 -14.67
C ARG A 58 -7.41 -13.68 -15.65
N ARG A 59 -6.11 -13.42 -15.79
CA ARG A 59 -5.24 -14.17 -16.70
C ARG A 59 -4.81 -15.52 -16.12
N PHE A 60 -4.56 -15.55 -14.81
CA PHE A 60 -4.05 -16.71 -14.10
C PHE A 60 -5.03 -17.08 -12.99
N HIS A 61 -5.99 -17.96 -13.28
CA HIS A 61 -7.02 -18.37 -12.33
C HIS A 61 -6.46 -18.96 -11.01
N VAL A 62 -5.23 -19.47 -11.01
CA VAL A 62 -4.55 -19.91 -9.77
C VAL A 62 -4.35 -18.79 -8.75
N LEU A 63 -4.32 -17.53 -9.20
CA LEU A 63 -4.20 -16.34 -8.35
C LEU A 63 -5.55 -15.82 -7.83
N HIS A 64 -6.66 -16.49 -8.17
CA HIS A 64 -8.00 -16.12 -7.73
C HIS A 64 -8.28 -16.49 -6.26
N SER A 65 -7.33 -17.14 -5.56
CA SER A 65 -7.37 -17.21 -4.10
C SER A 65 -7.45 -15.79 -3.52
N GLU A 66 -8.18 -15.63 -2.41
CA GLU A 66 -8.47 -14.32 -1.83
C GLU A 66 -7.21 -13.64 -1.29
N VAL A 67 -6.45 -12.98 -2.18
CA VAL A 67 -5.46 -11.98 -1.77
C VAL A 67 -6.25 -10.73 -1.41
N TYR A 68 -6.70 -10.64 -0.17
CA TYR A 68 -7.03 -9.37 0.45
C TYR A 68 -5.70 -8.67 0.73
N LEU A 69 -5.47 -7.57 0.02
CA LEU A 69 -4.50 -6.60 0.48
C LEU A 69 -5.19 -5.88 1.65
N TYR A 70 -5.12 -6.49 2.85
CA TYR A 70 -5.34 -5.83 4.14
C TYR A 70 -4.13 -5.00 4.53
#